data_AF-A0A945CQ50-F1
#
_entry.id   AF-A0A945CQ50-F1
#
_cell.length_a   1.000
_cell.length_b   1.000
_cell.length_c   1.000
_cell.angle_alpha   90.00
_cell.angle_beta   90.00
_cell.angle_gamma   90.00
#
_symmetry.space_group_name_H-M   'P 1'
#
loop_
_entity.id
_entity.type
_entity.pdbx_description
1 polymer ?
#
loop_
_entity_poly.entity_id
_entity_poly.type
_entity_poly.pdbx_seq_one_letter_code
_entity_poly.pdbx_strand_id
1 'polypeptide(L)' 'GGCCDTGDILPNGSPAEVAHHVREQMAICGRGGGFVFQQVHNVLADVPPENVVAMFDALQEG' A
#
# COMPACT_ATOMS: atom_id res chain seq x y z
N GLY A 1 1.01 11.77 -2.70
CA GLY A 1 1.93 10.70 -2.24
C GLY A 1 1.77 9.53 -3.18
N GLY A 2 2.86 8.83 -3.52
CA GLY A 2 2.84 7.67 -4.41
C GLY A 2 2.82 6.36 -3.62
N CYS A 3 1.81 6.19 -2.78
CA CYS A 3 1.71 5.08 -1.83
C CYS A 3 0.33 4.44 -1.95
N CYS A 4 -0.01 3.49 -1.07
CA CYS A 4 -1.30 2.80 -1.18
C CYS A 4 -2.48 3.78 -1.13
N ASP A 5 -3.36 3.69 -2.12
CA ASP A 5 -4.64 4.43 -2.15
C ASP A 5 -5.52 3.99 -0.98
N THR A 6 -5.88 4.94 -0.12
CA THR A 6 -6.69 4.73 1.08
C THR A 6 -8.18 4.95 0.88
N GLY A 7 -8.60 5.49 -0.27
CA GLY A 7 -9.99 5.78 -0.59
C GLY A 7 -10.70 4.64 -1.32
N ASP A 8 -9.95 3.87 -2.12
CA ASP A 8 -10.52 2.75 -2.89
C ASP A 8 -9.77 1.43 -2.69
N ILE A 9 -8.46 1.37 -3.00
CA ILE A 9 -7.72 0.10 -2.98
C ILE A 9 -7.63 -0.51 -1.58
N LEU A 10 -7.24 0.28 -0.58
CA LEU A 10 -7.08 -0.23 0.78
C LEU A 10 -8.39 -0.66 1.46
N PRO A 11 -9.52 0.07 1.35
CA PRO A 11 -10.78 -0.37 1.94
C PRO A 11 -11.52 -1.43 1.12
N ASN A 12 -11.48 -1.36 -0.22
CA ASN A 12 -12.37 -2.17 -1.08
C ASN A 12 -11.65 -3.29 -1.85
N GLY A 13 -10.33 -3.21 -2.01
CA GLY A 13 -9.56 -4.22 -2.71
C GLY A 13 -9.40 -5.51 -1.91
N SER A 14 -9.11 -6.60 -2.61
CA SER A 14 -8.63 -7.82 -1.97
C SER A 14 -7.18 -7.67 -1.48
N PRO A 15 -6.73 -8.48 -0.51
CA PRO A 15 -5.34 -8.49 -0.06
C PRO A 15 -4.31 -8.61 -1.21
N ALA A 16 -4.64 -9.40 -2.24
CA ALA A 16 -3.79 -9.57 -3.41
C ALA A 16 -3.69 -8.29 -4.26
N GLU A 17 -4.80 -7.58 -4.44
CA GLU A 17 -4.85 -6.30 -5.16
C GLU A 17 -4.10 -5.21 -4.39
N VAL A 18 -4.25 -5.15 -3.06
CA VAL A 18 -3.49 -4.24 -2.19
C VAL A 18 -1.99 -4.51 -2.32
N ALA A 19 -1.57 -5.76 -2.19
CA ALA A 19 -0.16 -6.13 -2.29
C ALA A 19 0.41 -5.86 -3.70
N HIS A 20 -0.38 -6.04 -4.76
CA HIS A 20 0.03 -5.70 -6.12
C HIS A 20 0.23 -4.19 -6.28
N HIS A 21 -0.75 -3.40 -5.85
CA HIS A 21 -0.71 -1.94 -5.93
C HIS A 21 0.48 -1.36 -5.16
N VAL A 22 0.77 -1.86 -3.95
CA VAL A 22 1.93 -1.45 -3.15
C VAL A 22 3.25 -1.70 -3.88
N ARG A 23 3.41 -2.89 -4.49
CA ARG A 23 4.63 -3.23 -5.25
C ARG A 23 4.81 -2.33 -6.47
N GLU A 24 3.73 -1.99 -7.18
CA GLU A 24 3.79 -1.04 -8.30
C GLU A 24 4.24 0.35 -7.84
N GLN A 25 3.67 0.85 -6.75
CA GLN A 25 4.05 2.14 -6.18
C GLN A 25 5.53 2.15 -5.75
N MET A 26 6.02 1.07 -5.11
CA MET A 26 7.44 0.94 -4.77
C MET A 26 8.33 0.93 -6.02
N ALA A 27 7.93 0.22 -7.09
CA ALA A 27 8.70 0.16 -8.33
C ALA A 27 8.78 1.50 -9.07
N ILE A 28 7.77 2.36 -8.91
CA ILE A 28 7.71 3.69 -9.52
C ILE A 28 8.45 4.71 -8.64
N CYS A 29 8.13 4.76 -7.35
CA CYS A 29 8.58 5.81 -6.43
C CYS A 29 9.92 5.49 -5.74
N GLY A 30 10.28 4.21 -5.60
CA GLY A 30 11.52 3.76 -4.97
C GLY A 30 12.76 3.83 -5.88
N ARG A 31 12.58 4.16 -7.18
CA ARG A 31 13.70 4.28 -8.12
C ARG A 31 14.64 5.40 -7.71
N GLY A 32 15.89 5.03 -7.41
CA GLY A 32 16.95 5.97 -7.02
C GLY A 32 17.14 6.14 -5.51
N GLY A 33 16.40 5.40 -4.68
CA GLY A 33 16.51 5.46 -3.22
C GLY A 33 15.90 6.73 -2.61
N GLY A 34 15.92 6.83 -1.28
CA GLY A 34 15.38 8.00 -0.55
C GLY A 34 13.85 8.05 -0.44
N PHE A 35 13.15 6.99 -0.87
CA PHE A 35 11.71 6.87 -0.72
C PHE A 35 11.33 6.26 0.63
N VAL A 36 10.44 6.91 1.36
CA VAL A 36 9.81 6.38 2.58
C VAL A 36 8.35 6.11 2.25
N PHE A 37 7.94 4.86 2.34
CA PHE A 37 6.55 4.48 2.11
C PHE A 37 5.67 4.95 3.28
N GLN A 38 4.58 5.65 2.96
CA GLN A 38 3.59 6.16 3.91
C GLN A 38 2.25 6.31 3.17
N GLN A 39 1.14 5.88 3.75
CA GLN A 39 -0.17 5.96 3.06
C GLN A 39 -0.51 7.36 2.52
N VAL A 40 -1.34 7.42 1.46
CA VAL A 40 -1.72 8.71 0.86
C VAL A 40 -2.56 9.57 1.83
N HIS A 41 -3.32 8.91 2.71
CA HIS A 41 -4.03 9.46 3.88
C HIS A 41 -4.05 8.47 5.06
N ASN A 42 -4.85 8.74 6.08
CA ASN A 42 -5.01 7.85 7.24
C ASN A 42 -5.68 6.52 6.85
N VAL A 43 -5.33 5.46 7.58
CA VAL A 43 -6.15 4.25 7.63
C VAL A 43 -7.49 4.60 8.30
N LEU A 44 -8.60 4.42 7.58
CA LEU A 44 -9.95 4.68 8.08
C LEU A 44 -10.50 3.45 8.81
N ALA A 45 -11.54 3.65 9.62
CA ALA A 45 -12.08 2.63 10.53
C ALA A 45 -12.70 1.41 9.83
N ASP A 46 -13.04 1.56 8.55
CA ASP A 46 -13.66 0.57 7.68
C ASP A 46 -12.63 -0.25 6.88
N VAL A 47 -11.34 0.06 6.99
CA VAL A 47 -10.30 -0.73 6.32
C VAL A 47 -10.19 -2.13 6.94
N PRO A 48 -10.34 -3.20 6.13
CA PRO A 48 -10.17 -4.57 6.62
C PRO A 48 -8.73 -4.80 7.15
N PRO A 49 -8.56 -5.42 8.34
CA PRO A 49 -7.23 -5.69 8.89
C PRO A 49 -6.31 -6.49 7.96
N GLU A 50 -6.87 -7.44 7.20
CA GLU A 50 -6.15 -8.25 6.23
C GLU A 50 -5.51 -7.42 5.12
N ASN A 51 -6.12 -6.31 4.72
CA ASN A 51 -5.58 -5.39 3.73
C ASN A 51 -4.42 -4.58 4.31
N VAL A 52 -4.49 -4.22 5.59
CA VAL A 52 -3.37 -3.57 6.29
C VAL A 52 -2.18 -4.53 6.37
N VAL A 53 -2.41 -5.79 6.75
CA VAL A 53 -1.37 -6.82 6.79
C VAL A 53 -0.77 -7.03 5.41
N ALA A 54 -1.59 -7.21 4.38
CA ALA A 54 -1.12 -7.41 3.01
C ALA A 54 -0.29 -6.23 2.48
N MET A 55 -0.64 -5.00 2.87
CA MET A 55 0.18 -3.83 2.57
C MET A 55 1.55 -3.94 3.26
N PHE A 56 1.61 -4.26 4.56
CA PHE A 56 2.88 -4.38 5.27
C PHE A 56 3.75 -5.52 4.73
N ASP A 57 3.16 -6.68 4.46
CA ASP A 57 3.87 -7.84 3.91
C ASP A 57 4.47 -7.49 2.55
N ALA A 58 3.71 -6.80 1.68
CA ALA A 58 4.21 -6.35 0.38
C ALA A 58 5.39 -5.36 0.48
N LEU A 59 5.51 -4.60 1.59
CA LEU A 59 6.66 -3.73 1.85
C LEU A 59 7.87 -4.48 2.36
N GLN A 60 7.69 -5.61 3.08
CA GLN A 60 8.80 -6.41 3.61
C GLN A 60 9.42 -7.35 2.57
N GLU A 61 8.67 -7.72 1.54
CA GLU A 61 9.13 -8.61 0.47
C GLU A 61 10.00 -7.91 -0.61
N GLY A 62 10.13 -6.58 -0.58
CA GLY A 62 10.88 -5.77 -1.57
C GLY A 62 12.16 -5.16 -1.02
#